data_AF-A0A930A945-F1
#
_entry.id   AF-A0A930A945-F1
#
_cell.length_a   1.000
_cell.length_b   1.000
_cell.length_c   1.000
_cell.angle_alpha   90.00
_cell.angle_beta   90.00
_cell.angle_gamma   90.00
#
_symmetry.space_group_name_H-M   'P 1'
#
loop_
_entity.id
_entity.type
_entity.pdbx_description
1 polymer ?
#
loop_
_entity_poly.entity_id
_entity_poly.type
_entity_poly.pdbx_seq_one_letter_code
_entity_poly.pdbx_strand_id
1 'polypeptide(L)'
;KPEIAKDLAEKMSSVTHDLDGIEGGKFIAVCISLAWNIHDTRELIHTALQYLNQNSNYARLIQEMLDFHLQYPKDPARCLAYIEDKHSYDHYEGLCHILPNTAIMLYGMLYGKNNFDLTMQLIAEAGRDTDCNLGNVGSIIAMMVGLENINKKWIKPMNDTLLCSSSIGSKNITTISKSAYYFATLACKIHDIPYPTETVGKHSADFSLPYTTNGFQIETSHYHACNLRIKYNQLKICLDDILSNQEFKVYKHSYYRPQDVYDCRYEPEFAAILEPNDIIHCQLDNPENLPLEIAIYIKGYSGKIYHSNFTRDLNLEYQPTINDIPYLEYGLIIRSQNRIQRNYFAVNQFEIIKQPSYQIDFSTLAIEDWGYDIGLKQHYGISGIRIHRGTATIEEKRFLLDSHSEFNFSGPDVSIHRMSLEWMPQDNIHLHMCYQWHGCYDYQSVGIDHHNVYLTRNQNRKVTRKRITCMNEMITSISIDYQKQAIYINSQKFKISLTLEPSCVAIINESDETIQLLNCRIEGK
;
A
#
# COMPACT_ATOMS: atom_id res chain seq x y z
N LYS A 1 14.42 -21.13 3.62
CA LYS A 1 15.77 -21.56 4.06
C LYS A 1 16.46 -20.37 4.70
N PRO A 2 17.06 -20.53 5.90
CA PRO A 2 17.66 -19.41 6.64
C PRO A 2 18.79 -18.69 5.88
N GLU A 3 19.58 -19.42 5.08
CA GLU A 3 20.70 -18.85 4.30
C GLU A 3 20.20 -17.83 3.28
N ILE A 4 19.11 -18.15 2.58
CA ILE A 4 18.48 -17.27 1.59
C ILE A 4 17.84 -16.06 2.28
N ALA A 5 17.17 -16.27 3.43
CA ALA A 5 16.58 -15.18 4.21
C ALA A 5 17.67 -14.19 4.66
N LYS A 6 18.79 -14.71 5.17
CA LYS A 6 19.98 -13.93 5.55
C LYS A 6 20.54 -13.12 4.37
N ASP A 7 20.79 -13.76 3.23
CA ASP A 7 21.38 -13.10 2.06
C ASP A 7 20.47 -11.99 1.47
N LEU A 8 19.14 -12.21 1.45
CA LEU A 8 18.18 -11.22 0.99
C LEU A 8 18.05 -10.05 1.97
N ALA A 9 18.02 -10.34 3.28
CA ALA A 9 17.94 -9.31 4.32
C ALA A 9 19.21 -8.45 4.36
N GLU A 10 20.39 -9.03 4.15
CA GLU A 10 21.65 -8.31 4.05
C GLU A 10 21.62 -7.31 2.88
N LYS A 11 21.21 -7.77 1.70
CA LYS A 11 21.05 -6.91 0.51
C LYS A 11 20.04 -5.79 0.74
N MET A 12 18.88 -6.09 1.34
CA MET A 12 17.87 -5.08 1.61
C MET A 12 18.34 -4.04 2.64
N SER A 13 18.96 -4.49 3.73
CA SER A 13 19.40 -3.61 4.82
C SER A 13 20.54 -2.70 4.37
N SER A 14 21.45 -3.18 3.52
CA SER A 14 22.58 -2.40 2.99
C SER A 14 22.19 -1.23 2.08
N VAL A 15 20.90 -1.10 1.71
CA VAL A 15 20.41 0.07 0.96
C VAL A 15 20.42 1.33 1.83
N THR A 16 20.19 1.19 3.14
CA THR A 16 19.99 2.33 4.06
C THR A 16 20.78 2.24 5.37
N HIS A 17 21.32 1.07 5.71
CA HIS A 17 22.02 0.81 6.96
C HIS A 17 23.37 0.13 6.72
N ASP A 18 24.26 0.21 7.71
CA ASP A 18 25.53 -0.48 7.76
C ASP A 18 25.69 -1.29 9.06
N LEU A 19 26.79 -2.04 9.16
CA LEU A 19 27.27 -2.70 10.38
C LEU A 19 26.16 -3.43 11.19
N ASP A 20 25.89 -3.00 12.42
CA ASP A 20 24.93 -3.62 13.32
C ASP A 20 23.48 -3.55 12.78
N GLY A 21 23.15 -2.55 11.94
CA GLY A 21 21.87 -2.46 11.25
C GLY A 21 21.66 -3.60 10.26
N ILE A 22 22.71 -3.96 9.51
CA ILE A 22 22.69 -5.11 8.60
C ILE A 22 22.58 -6.42 9.38
N GLU A 23 23.33 -6.58 10.47
CA GLU A 23 23.24 -7.78 11.32
C GLU A 23 21.86 -7.93 11.96
N GLY A 24 21.22 -6.83 12.36
CA GLY A 24 19.84 -6.84 12.85
C GLY A 24 18.84 -7.31 11.80
N GLY A 25 18.91 -6.77 10.57
CA GLY A 25 18.06 -7.23 9.47
C GLY A 25 18.21 -8.72 9.18
N LYS A 26 19.46 -9.22 9.16
CA LYS A 26 19.76 -10.66 9.02
C LYS A 26 19.15 -11.48 10.16
N PHE A 27 19.33 -11.04 11.40
CA PHE A 27 18.84 -11.75 12.58
C PHE A 27 17.32 -11.96 12.55
N ILE A 28 16.55 -10.91 12.25
CA ILE A 28 15.08 -11.00 12.19
C ILE A 28 14.63 -11.95 11.09
N ALA A 29 15.16 -11.80 9.87
CA ALA A 29 14.80 -12.67 8.75
C ALA A 29 15.14 -14.15 9.02
N VAL A 30 16.30 -14.42 9.63
CA VAL A 30 16.72 -15.77 10.01
C VAL A 30 15.80 -16.34 11.08
N CYS A 31 15.52 -15.58 12.16
CA CYS A 31 14.58 -15.99 13.22
C CYS A 31 13.20 -16.36 12.65
N ILE A 32 12.60 -15.52 11.81
CA ILE A 32 11.29 -15.81 11.20
C ILE A 32 11.36 -17.09 10.36
N SER A 33 12.44 -17.30 9.60
CA SER A 33 12.60 -18.50 8.75
C SER A 33 12.79 -19.80 9.55
N LEU A 34 13.39 -19.72 10.74
CA LEU A 34 13.66 -20.85 11.63
C LEU A 34 12.45 -21.17 12.52
N ALA A 35 11.66 -20.15 12.88
CA ALA A 35 10.49 -20.26 13.75
C ALA A 35 9.41 -21.23 13.23
N TRP A 36 9.45 -21.61 11.95
CA TRP A 36 8.60 -22.65 11.39
C TRP A 36 8.84 -24.04 12.01
N ASN A 37 10.09 -24.33 12.41
CA ASN A 37 10.49 -25.65 12.94
C ASN A 37 11.01 -25.59 14.39
N ILE A 38 11.43 -24.41 14.87
CA ILE A 38 11.97 -24.22 16.21
C ILE A 38 10.95 -23.43 17.04
N HIS A 39 10.35 -24.10 18.03
CA HIS A 39 9.31 -23.54 18.88
C HIS A 39 9.80 -23.20 20.31
N ASP A 40 11.09 -23.38 20.59
CA ASP A 40 11.74 -22.86 21.80
C ASP A 40 12.48 -21.56 21.47
N THR A 41 12.13 -20.46 22.15
CA THR A 41 12.69 -19.14 21.83
C THR A 41 14.19 -19.07 22.06
N ARG A 42 14.72 -19.76 23.07
CA ARG A 42 16.13 -19.71 23.37
C ARG A 42 16.94 -20.49 22.33
N GLU A 43 16.48 -21.68 21.95
CA GLU A 43 17.03 -22.45 20.84
C GLU A 43 16.99 -21.65 19.54
N LEU A 44 15.89 -20.95 19.27
CA LEU A 44 15.72 -20.10 18.09
C LEU A 44 16.78 -19.00 18.04
N ILE A 45 16.91 -18.21 19.11
CA ILE A 45 17.87 -17.10 19.19
C ILE A 45 19.30 -17.64 19.05
N HIS A 46 19.64 -18.71 19.76
CA HIS A 46 20.97 -19.32 19.71
C HIS A 46 21.31 -19.85 18.31
N THR A 47 20.34 -20.44 17.61
CA THR A 47 20.53 -20.94 16.25
C THR A 47 20.66 -19.79 15.25
N ALA A 48 19.83 -18.75 15.37
CA ALA A 48 19.89 -17.58 14.51
C ALA A 48 21.21 -16.82 14.64
N LEU A 49 21.78 -16.76 15.86
CA LEU A 49 23.08 -16.15 16.13
C LEU A 49 24.20 -16.74 15.26
N GLN A 50 24.14 -18.03 14.91
CA GLN A 50 25.16 -18.69 14.08
C GLN A 50 25.22 -18.15 12.63
N TYR A 51 24.18 -17.43 12.18
CA TYR A 51 24.12 -16.83 10.84
C TYR A 51 24.70 -15.40 10.79
N LEU A 52 25.10 -14.85 11.93
CA LEU A 52 25.59 -13.48 12.05
C LEU A 52 27.12 -13.43 12.05
N ASN A 53 27.67 -12.23 11.86
CA ASN A 53 29.10 -12.00 12.07
C ASN A 53 29.40 -12.06 13.58
N GLN A 54 30.13 -13.10 14.01
CA GLN A 54 30.44 -13.35 15.42
C GLN A 54 31.29 -12.25 16.08
N ASN A 55 31.96 -11.41 15.28
CA ASN A 55 32.76 -10.30 15.79
C ASN A 55 31.97 -8.97 15.92
N SER A 56 30.72 -8.93 15.49
CA SER A 56 29.87 -7.72 15.55
C SER A 56 29.50 -7.33 16.99
N ASN A 57 29.12 -6.06 17.22
CA ASN A 57 28.53 -5.68 18.50
C ASN A 57 27.18 -6.39 18.68
N TYR A 58 26.42 -6.52 17.60
CA TYR A 58 25.12 -7.20 17.59
C TYR A 58 25.18 -8.64 18.10
N ALA A 59 26.13 -9.45 17.60
CA ALA A 59 26.32 -10.83 18.05
C ALA A 59 26.73 -10.89 19.54
N ARG A 60 27.61 -9.98 19.98
CA ARG A 60 28.01 -9.87 21.39
C ARG A 60 26.82 -9.55 22.30
N LEU A 61 25.97 -8.61 21.90
CA LEU A 61 24.75 -8.25 22.64
C LEU A 61 23.80 -9.45 22.76
N ILE A 62 23.58 -10.21 21.68
CA ILE A 62 22.71 -11.40 21.75
C ILE A 62 23.26 -12.40 22.77
N GLN A 63 24.56 -12.68 22.72
CA GLN A 63 25.21 -13.60 23.65
C GLN A 63 25.09 -13.11 25.10
N GLU A 64 25.33 -11.83 25.34
CA GLU A 64 25.20 -11.18 26.63
C GLU A 64 23.77 -11.32 27.22
N MET A 65 22.75 -11.08 26.42
CA MET A 65 21.35 -11.22 26.85
C MET A 65 20.96 -12.68 27.12
N LEU A 66 21.46 -13.63 26.33
CA LEU A 66 21.28 -15.06 26.57
C LEU A 66 21.92 -15.50 27.89
N ASP A 67 23.15 -15.03 28.16
CA ASP A 67 23.89 -15.32 29.38
C ASP A 67 23.25 -14.67 30.62
N PHE A 68 22.73 -13.44 30.47
CA PHE A 68 21.98 -12.78 31.53
C PHE A 68 20.70 -13.55 31.88
N HIS A 69 19.91 -13.93 30.88
CA HIS A 69 18.68 -14.71 31.10
C HIS A 69 19.00 -16.08 31.72
N LEU A 70 20.11 -16.71 31.33
CA LEU A 70 20.62 -17.94 31.96
C LEU A 70 20.81 -17.79 33.46
N GLN A 71 21.41 -16.68 33.88
CA GLN A 71 21.70 -16.40 35.29
C GLN A 71 20.44 -16.01 36.06
N TYR A 72 19.52 -15.28 35.43
CA TYR A 72 18.31 -14.74 36.05
C TYR A 72 17.01 -15.04 35.27
N PRO A 73 16.65 -16.33 35.06
CA PRO A 73 15.59 -16.72 34.11
C PRO A 73 14.17 -16.34 34.52
N LYS A 74 13.97 -15.95 35.78
CA LYS A 74 12.65 -15.63 36.36
C LYS A 74 12.53 -14.18 36.84
N ASP A 75 13.50 -13.33 36.49
CA ASP A 75 13.57 -11.95 36.97
C ASP A 75 13.61 -10.94 35.80
N PRO A 76 12.48 -10.72 35.12
CA PRO A 76 12.41 -9.77 34.02
C PRO A 76 12.70 -8.33 34.46
N ALA A 77 12.31 -7.94 35.67
CA ALA A 77 12.56 -6.59 36.18
C ALA A 77 14.06 -6.30 36.29
N ARG A 78 14.85 -7.28 36.76
CA ARG A 78 16.31 -7.16 36.82
C ARG A 78 16.95 -7.08 35.44
N CYS A 79 16.42 -7.81 34.46
CA CYS A 79 16.89 -7.74 33.07
C CYS A 79 16.63 -6.36 32.46
N LEU A 80 15.43 -5.80 32.65
CA LEU A 80 15.12 -4.47 32.16
C LEU A 80 15.98 -3.38 32.82
N ALA A 81 16.20 -3.47 34.14
CA ALA A 81 17.12 -2.57 34.84
C ALA A 81 18.57 -2.70 34.34
N TYR A 82 19.00 -3.91 33.96
CA TYR A 82 20.31 -4.14 33.35
C TYR A 82 20.43 -3.49 31.99
N ILE A 83 19.40 -3.63 31.13
CA ILE A 83 19.36 -2.96 29.82
C ILE A 83 19.42 -1.45 29.99
N GLU A 84 18.69 -0.87 30.93
CA GLU A 84 18.70 0.57 31.18
C GLU A 84 20.08 1.06 31.69
N ASP A 85 20.79 0.28 32.51
CA ASP A 85 22.13 0.65 33.01
C ASP A 85 23.25 0.50 31.96
N LYS A 86 23.13 -0.47 31.05
CA LYS A 86 24.22 -0.84 30.11
C LYS A 86 23.99 -0.44 28.67
N HIS A 87 22.73 -0.36 28.27
CA HIS A 87 22.29 -0.23 26.88
C HIS A 87 21.17 0.80 26.72
N SER A 88 21.05 1.79 27.61
CA SER A 88 20.17 2.94 27.34
C SER A 88 20.65 3.68 26.08
N TYR A 89 19.75 4.47 25.49
CA TYR A 89 20.07 5.27 24.29
C TYR A 89 21.22 6.25 24.54
N ASP A 90 21.44 6.70 25.78
CA ASP A 90 22.51 7.65 26.13
C ASP A 90 23.92 7.08 25.91
N HIS A 91 24.04 5.76 25.71
CA HIS A 91 25.31 5.09 25.37
C HIS A 91 25.60 5.08 23.86
N TYR A 92 24.68 5.56 23.02
CA TYR A 92 24.76 5.46 21.57
C TYR A 92 24.45 6.79 20.89
N GLU A 93 25.00 6.98 19.69
CA GLU A 93 24.64 8.13 18.86
C GLU A 93 23.29 7.91 18.16
N GLY A 94 22.58 9.01 17.91
CA GLY A 94 21.29 9.00 17.23
C GLY A 94 20.08 8.85 18.17
N LEU A 95 18.88 8.94 17.59
CA LEU A 95 17.62 8.95 18.36
C LEU A 95 17.08 7.54 18.63
N CYS A 96 17.44 6.57 17.80
CA CYS A 96 16.87 5.23 17.82
C CYS A 96 17.92 4.17 17.41
N HIS A 97 18.93 3.97 18.26
CA HIS A 97 20.01 3.02 17.97
C HIS A 97 19.52 1.57 18.07
N ILE A 98 19.98 0.70 17.16
CA ILE A 98 19.46 -0.67 17.05
C ILE A 98 19.77 -1.57 18.25
N LEU A 99 20.96 -1.44 18.85
CA LEU A 99 21.40 -2.33 19.94
C LEU A 99 20.49 -2.27 21.20
N PRO A 100 20.18 -1.10 21.77
CA PRO A 100 19.18 -0.97 22.83
C PRO A 100 17.83 -1.64 22.49
N ASN A 101 17.34 -1.43 21.27
CA ASN A 101 16.07 -1.99 20.81
C ASN A 101 16.14 -3.52 20.72
N THR A 102 17.21 -4.07 20.15
CA THR A 102 17.47 -5.51 20.15
C THR A 102 17.53 -6.09 21.56
N ALA A 103 18.10 -5.39 22.54
CA ALA A 103 18.11 -5.84 23.93
C ALA A 103 16.69 -5.95 24.50
N ILE A 104 15.83 -4.96 24.23
CA ILE A 104 14.40 -4.98 24.62
C ILE A 104 13.65 -6.12 23.90
N MET A 105 13.93 -6.33 22.62
CA MET A 105 13.35 -7.44 21.85
C MET A 105 13.71 -8.80 22.44
N LEU A 106 15.00 -9.02 22.73
CA LEU A 106 15.49 -10.25 23.35
C LEU A 106 14.91 -10.44 24.76
N TYR A 107 14.78 -9.37 25.54
CA TYR A 107 14.09 -9.38 26.83
C TYR A 107 12.64 -9.89 26.68
N GLY A 108 11.85 -9.31 25.79
CA GLY A 108 10.47 -9.75 25.54
C GLY A 108 10.39 -11.20 25.11
N MET A 109 11.27 -11.62 24.18
CA MET A 109 11.35 -12.99 23.69
C MET A 109 11.71 -13.98 24.81
N LEU A 110 12.78 -13.74 25.57
CA LEU A 110 13.30 -14.66 26.58
C LEU A 110 12.37 -14.79 27.80
N TYR A 111 11.71 -13.71 28.22
CA TYR A 111 10.81 -13.72 29.40
C TYR A 111 9.33 -13.93 29.05
N GLY A 112 8.97 -13.87 27.76
CA GLY A 112 7.60 -14.01 27.26
C GLY A 112 7.05 -15.44 27.26
N LYS A 113 7.86 -16.44 27.60
CA LYS A 113 7.44 -17.86 27.74
C LYS A 113 6.74 -18.43 26.50
N ASN A 114 7.20 -18.05 25.31
CA ASN A 114 6.59 -18.41 24.03
C ASN A 114 5.08 -18.07 23.96
N ASN A 115 4.63 -17.04 24.69
CA ASN A 115 3.24 -16.60 24.70
C ASN A 115 3.12 -15.22 24.05
N PHE A 116 2.39 -15.14 22.94
CA PHE A 116 2.29 -13.91 22.15
C PHE A 116 1.83 -12.70 23.00
N ASP A 117 0.74 -12.84 23.76
CA ASP A 117 0.18 -11.75 24.57
C ASP A 117 1.17 -11.25 25.62
N LEU A 118 1.83 -12.16 26.34
CA LEU A 118 2.81 -11.82 27.38
C LEU A 118 4.07 -11.17 26.76
N THR A 119 4.60 -11.72 25.68
CA THR A 119 5.77 -11.16 24.99
C THR A 119 5.48 -9.72 24.52
N MET A 120 4.34 -9.49 23.87
CA MET A 120 3.96 -8.15 23.41
C MET A 120 3.74 -7.19 24.58
N GLN A 121 3.12 -7.65 25.68
CA GLN A 121 2.94 -6.84 26.88
C GLN A 121 4.28 -6.39 27.47
N LEU A 122 5.24 -7.32 27.65
CA LEU A 122 6.55 -7.01 28.22
C LEU A 122 7.30 -5.95 27.40
N ILE A 123 7.25 -6.04 26.06
CA ILE A 123 7.91 -5.08 25.17
C ILE A 123 7.23 -3.71 25.24
N ALA A 124 5.89 -3.69 25.23
CA ALA A 124 5.14 -2.44 25.32
C ALA A 124 5.40 -1.72 26.65
N GLU A 125 5.47 -2.46 27.77
CA GLU A 125 5.77 -1.93 29.10
C GLU A 125 7.23 -1.44 29.24
N ALA A 126 8.17 -2.07 28.53
CA ALA A 126 9.57 -1.63 28.49
C ALA A 126 9.76 -0.26 27.80
N GLY A 127 8.81 0.15 26.95
CA GLY A 127 8.84 1.43 26.23
C GLY A 127 9.90 1.49 25.12
N ARG A 128 10.40 2.71 24.86
CA ARG A 128 11.30 3.05 23.73
C ARG A 128 10.61 2.89 22.36
N ASP A 129 11.31 2.37 21.37
CA ASP A 129 10.85 2.18 19.98
C ASP A 129 9.83 1.03 19.85
N THR A 130 8.67 1.22 20.50
CA THR A 130 7.69 0.17 20.72
C THR A 130 7.10 -0.39 19.42
N ASP A 131 6.89 0.43 18.39
CA ASP A 131 6.37 -0.02 17.09
C ASP A 131 7.35 -0.96 16.38
N CYS A 132 8.64 -0.60 16.32
CA CYS A 132 9.66 -1.48 15.74
C CYS A 132 9.86 -2.77 16.55
N ASN A 133 9.95 -2.65 17.88
CA ASN A 133 10.19 -3.80 18.75
C ASN A 133 9.02 -4.81 18.71
N LEU A 134 7.77 -4.31 18.80
CA LEU A 134 6.57 -5.14 18.71
C LEU A 134 6.41 -5.72 17.31
N GLY A 135 6.65 -4.95 16.25
CA GLY A 135 6.54 -5.42 14.87
C GLY A 135 7.49 -6.59 14.57
N ASN A 136 8.77 -6.45 14.93
CA ASN A 136 9.78 -7.48 14.69
C ASN A 136 9.56 -8.73 15.55
N VAL A 137 9.40 -8.56 16.87
CA VAL A 137 9.19 -9.72 17.77
C VAL A 137 7.84 -10.36 17.53
N GLY A 138 6.80 -9.58 17.26
CA GLY A 138 5.47 -10.08 16.92
C GLY A 138 5.53 -11.00 15.70
N SER A 139 6.27 -10.61 14.66
CA SER A 139 6.45 -11.45 13.47
C SER A 139 7.15 -12.78 13.78
N ILE A 140 8.19 -12.77 14.64
CA ILE A 140 8.92 -13.97 15.04
C ILE A 140 8.03 -14.89 15.89
N ILE A 141 7.44 -14.36 16.98
CA ILE A 141 6.63 -15.16 17.91
C ILE A 141 5.35 -15.64 17.24
N ALA A 142 4.71 -14.84 16.39
CA ALA A 142 3.54 -15.28 15.62
C ALA A 142 3.86 -16.51 14.75
N MET A 143 5.02 -16.52 14.10
CA MET A 143 5.48 -17.66 13.31
C MET A 143 5.73 -18.90 14.18
N MET A 144 6.30 -18.70 15.38
CA MET A 144 6.56 -19.79 16.32
C MET A 144 5.28 -20.43 16.87
N VAL A 145 4.27 -19.63 17.21
CA VAL A 145 3.08 -20.11 17.95
C VAL A 145 1.89 -20.39 17.05
N GLY A 146 1.87 -19.90 15.81
CA GLY A 146 0.74 -20.04 14.90
C GLY A 146 -0.41 -19.05 15.18
N LEU A 147 -1.18 -18.75 14.14
CA LEU A 147 -2.24 -17.73 14.14
C LEU A 147 -3.35 -18.04 15.16
N GLU A 148 -3.65 -19.31 15.40
CA GLU A 148 -4.67 -19.79 16.34
C GLU A 148 -4.35 -19.49 17.80
N ASN A 149 -3.07 -19.27 18.13
CA ASN A 149 -2.59 -18.95 19.47
C ASN A 149 -2.41 -17.43 19.69
N ILE A 150 -2.77 -16.61 18.70
CA ILE A 150 -2.76 -15.15 18.81
C ILE A 150 -4.16 -14.66 19.18
N ASN A 151 -4.24 -13.86 20.23
CA ASN A 151 -5.50 -13.28 20.65
C ASN A 151 -6.07 -12.35 19.57
N LYS A 152 -7.36 -12.51 19.25
CA LYS A 152 -8.09 -11.72 18.24
C LYS A 152 -8.02 -10.22 18.47
N LYS A 153 -7.74 -9.76 19.70
CA LYS A 153 -7.52 -8.34 20.03
C LYS A 153 -6.37 -7.70 19.24
N TRP A 154 -5.38 -8.50 18.80
CA TRP A 154 -4.25 -8.02 17.99
C TRP A 154 -4.54 -8.05 16.48
N ILE A 155 -5.48 -8.90 16.05
CA ILE A 155 -5.74 -9.14 14.62
C ILE A 155 -6.90 -8.27 14.12
N LYS A 156 -8.03 -8.28 14.86
CA LYS A 156 -9.26 -7.62 14.42
C LYS A 156 -9.15 -6.11 14.18
N PRO A 157 -8.43 -5.32 14.99
CA PRO A 157 -8.35 -3.87 14.79
C PRO A 157 -7.74 -3.45 13.46
N MET A 158 -6.84 -4.25 12.88
CA MET A 158 -6.22 -3.96 11.59
C MET A 158 -7.20 -4.09 10.42
N ASN A 159 -8.29 -4.83 10.60
CA ASN A 159 -9.31 -5.08 9.57
C ASN A 159 -8.73 -5.48 8.20
N ASP A 160 -7.70 -6.34 8.21
CA ASP A 160 -6.97 -6.79 7.01
C ASP A 160 -6.46 -5.64 6.12
N THR A 161 -6.32 -4.43 6.66
CA THR A 161 -5.90 -3.25 5.91
C THR A 161 -4.41 -3.02 6.12
N LEU A 162 -3.70 -2.72 5.04
CA LEU A 162 -2.30 -2.34 5.08
C LEU A 162 -2.09 -1.11 4.20
N LEU A 163 -1.63 -0.03 4.84
CA LEU A 163 -1.20 1.19 4.16
C LEU A 163 0.33 1.19 4.09
N CYS A 164 0.87 1.47 2.91
CA CYS A 164 2.31 1.44 2.64
C CYS A 164 2.77 2.78 2.07
N SER A 165 4.09 3.00 2.04
CA SER A 165 4.69 4.14 1.35
C SER A 165 5.68 3.63 0.31
N SER A 166 5.23 3.53 -0.95
CA SER A 166 6.02 3.10 -2.10
C SER A 166 6.04 4.15 -3.21
N SER A 167 6.85 3.91 -4.25
CA SER A 167 6.84 4.72 -5.47
C SER A 167 5.64 4.41 -6.38
N ILE A 168 4.66 3.61 -5.98
CA ILE A 168 3.45 3.40 -6.77
C ILE A 168 2.26 3.66 -5.85
N GLY A 169 1.67 4.86 -5.94
CA GLY A 169 0.62 5.32 -5.02
C GLY A 169 -0.59 4.37 -4.89
N SER A 170 -0.96 3.64 -5.94
CA SER A 170 -2.07 2.68 -5.87
C SER A 170 -1.72 1.38 -5.15
N LYS A 171 -0.42 1.03 -5.07
CA LYS A 171 0.09 -0.10 -4.28
C LYS A 171 0.25 0.25 -2.80
N ASN A 172 0.07 1.52 -2.45
CA ASN A 172 0.11 2.00 -1.07
C ASN A 172 -1.18 1.68 -0.31
N ILE A 173 -2.23 1.23 -1.00
CA ILE A 173 -3.46 0.72 -0.38
C ILE A 173 -3.58 -0.76 -0.72
N THR A 174 -3.31 -1.63 0.27
CA THR A 174 -3.38 -3.09 0.09
C THR A 174 -3.98 -3.76 1.33
N THR A 175 -3.96 -5.09 1.35
CA THR A 175 -4.42 -5.89 2.48
C THR A 175 -3.28 -6.76 3.00
N ILE A 176 -3.36 -7.14 4.28
CA ILE A 176 -2.38 -8.06 4.89
C ILE A 176 -2.44 -9.40 4.16
N SER A 177 -3.64 -9.87 3.84
CA SER A 177 -3.91 -11.09 3.09
C SER A 177 -3.30 -11.11 1.68
N LYS A 178 -3.50 -10.03 0.89
CA LYS A 178 -2.90 -9.91 -0.45
C LYS A 178 -1.38 -9.86 -0.38
N SER A 179 -0.84 -9.16 0.63
CA SER A 179 0.60 -9.08 0.86
C SER A 179 1.18 -10.46 1.23
N ALA A 180 0.49 -11.23 2.07
CA ALA A 180 0.89 -12.59 2.41
C ALA A 180 0.93 -13.51 1.16
N TYR A 181 -0.11 -13.46 0.31
CA TYR A 181 -0.10 -14.18 -0.96
C TYR A 181 1.02 -13.72 -1.89
N TYR A 182 1.25 -12.42 -1.99
CA TYR A 182 2.33 -11.88 -2.81
C TYR A 182 3.70 -12.41 -2.38
N PHE A 183 4.02 -12.33 -1.08
CA PHE A 183 5.28 -12.84 -0.55
C PHE A 183 5.40 -14.37 -0.68
N ALA A 184 4.30 -15.11 -0.47
CA ALA A 184 4.29 -16.56 -0.69
C ALA A 184 4.55 -16.91 -2.16
N THR A 185 3.92 -16.20 -3.11
CA THR A 185 4.17 -16.38 -4.54
C THR A 185 5.62 -16.07 -4.92
N LEU A 186 6.20 -15.01 -4.37
CA LEU A 186 7.62 -14.70 -4.58
C LEU A 186 8.53 -15.81 -4.03
N ALA A 187 8.23 -16.34 -2.84
CA ALA A 187 8.98 -17.44 -2.26
C ALA A 187 8.87 -18.72 -3.13
N CYS A 188 7.67 -19.05 -3.62
CA CYS A 188 7.47 -20.15 -4.55
C CYS A 188 8.30 -19.99 -5.83
N LYS A 189 8.32 -18.77 -6.41
CA LYS A 189 9.17 -18.45 -7.59
C LYS A 189 10.65 -18.67 -7.31
N ILE A 190 11.16 -18.19 -6.17
CA ILE A 190 12.58 -18.36 -5.79
C ILE A 190 12.96 -19.85 -5.64
N HIS A 191 11.99 -20.69 -5.31
CA HIS A 191 12.17 -22.11 -5.05
C HIS A 191 11.68 -23.02 -6.17
N ASP A 192 11.30 -22.47 -7.33
CA ASP A 192 10.71 -23.21 -8.46
C ASP A 192 9.52 -24.11 -8.06
N ILE A 193 8.76 -23.68 -7.04
CA ILE A 193 7.56 -24.36 -6.57
C ILE A 193 6.37 -23.84 -7.39
N PRO A 194 5.48 -24.71 -7.92
CA PRO A 194 4.27 -24.26 -8.59
C PRO A 194 3.42 -23.36 -7.69
N TYR A 195 2.97 -22.23 -8.23
CA TYR A 195 2.11 -21.27 -7.53
C TYR A 195 0.92 -20.91 -8.43
N PRO A 196 -0.24 -20.57 -7.84
CA PRO A 196 -1.36 -20.04 -8.61
C PRO A 196 -0.96 -18.69 -9.22
N THR A 197 -1.05 -18.58 -10.54
CA THR A 197 -0.77 -17.33 -11.28
C THR A 197 -1.85 -16.27 -11.05
N GLU A 198 -3.05 -16.66 -10.63
CA GLU A 198 -4.25 -15.79 -10.59
C GLU A 198 -4.39 -14.88 -9.35
N THR A 199 -3.60 -15.08 -8.29
CA THR A 199 -3.75 -14.34 -7.03
C THR A 199 -3.10 -12.96 -7.03
N VAL A 200 -2.16 -12.69 -7.94
CA VAL A 200 -1.35 -11.47 -7.94
C VAL A 200 -1.72 -10.61 -9.15
N GLY A 201 -2.70 -9.70 -8.97
CA GLY A 201 -3.06 -8.69 -9.98
C GLY A 201 -4.56 -8.47 -10.20
N LYS A 202 -5.43 -9.33 -9.67
CA LYS A 202 -6.88 -9.08 -9.69
C LYS A 202 -7.26 -8.14 -8.54
N HIS A 203 -7.99 -7.05 -8.84
CA HIS A 203 -8.65 -6.23 -7.82
C HIS A 203 -9.92 -6.92 -7.27
N SER A 204 -9.79 -8.20 -6.91
CA SER A 204 -10.84 -9.00 -6.30
C SER A 204 -10.60 -9.12 -4.78
N ALA A 205 -11.67 -9.28 -4.03
CA ALA A 205 -11.64 -9.60 -2.61
C ALA A 205 -11.61 -11.12 -2.43
N ASP A 206 -10.54 -11.62 -1.83
CA ASP A 206 -10.38 -13.03 -1.49
C ASP A 206 -10.66 -13.23 0.01
N PHE A 207 -11.69 -14.01 0.32
CA PHE A 207 -12.13 -14.28 1.69
C PHE A 207 -11.63 -15.64 2.23
N SER A 208 -10.68 -16.29 1.54
CA SER A 208 -10.28 -17.66 1.83
C SER A 208 -9.36 -17.82 3.05
N LEU A 209 -8.56 -16.82 3.41
CA LEU A 209 -7.74 -16.88 4.63
C LEU A 209 -8.54 -16.41 5.86
N PRO A 210 -8.16 -16.82 7.08
CA PRO A 210 -8.78 -16.31 8.30
C PRO A 210 -8.64 -14.78 8.42
N TYR A 211 -9.68 -14.12 8.93
CA TYR A 211 -9.72 -12.66 9.19
C TYR A 211 -9.60 -11.74 7.96
N THR A 212 -9.71 -12.27 6.74
CA THR A 212 -9.60 -11.53 5.48
C THR A 212 -10.80 -10.66 5.13
N THR A 213 -11.04 -9.62 5.91
CA THR A 213 -12.11 -8.67 5.61
C THR A 213 -11.83 -7.85 4.37
N ASN A 214 -10.62 -7.90 3.78
CA ASN A 214 -10.21 -7.09 2.65
C ASN A 214 -10.43 -5.58 2.86
N GLY A 215 -10.41 -5.12 4.11
CA GLY A 215 -10.70 -3.73 4.48
C GLY A 215 -12.19 -3.35 4.45
N PHE A 216 -13.11 -4.31 4.27
CA PHE A 216 -14.54 -4.03 4.37
C PHE A 216 -14.93 -3.59 5.79
N GLN A 217 -15.78 -2.57 5.85
CA GLN A 217 -16.34 -1.97 7.05
C GLN A 217 -17.86 -1.87 6.91
N ILE A 218 -18.53 -1.65 8.03
CA ILE A 218 -19.98 -1.41 8.08
C ILE A 218 -20.23 -0.01 8.65
N GLU A 219 -21.12 0.74 8.01
CA GLU A 219 -21.68 1.97 8.56
C GLU A 219 -23.19 1.81 8.70
N THR A 220 -23.70 2.05 9.90
CA THR A 220 -25.13 1.97 10.22
C THR A 220 -25.51 3.09 11.17
N SER A 221 -26.75 3.57 11.08
CA SER A 221 -27.30 4.59 11.97
C SER A 221 -27.50 4.11 13.42
N HIS A 222 -27.45 2.80 13.66
CA HIS A 222 -27.70 2.19 14.97
C HIS A 222 -26.53 1.31 15.40
N TYR A 223 -25.99 1.56 16.59
CA TYR A 223 -24.87 0.80 17.14
C TYR A 223 -25.21 -0.69 17.27
N HIS A 224 -24.29 -1.57 16.83
CA HIS A 224 -24.45 -3.03 16.81
C HIS A 224 -25.67 -3.58 16.05
N ALA A 225 -26.22 -2.84 15.07
CA ALA A 225 -27.29 -3.37 14.22
C ALA A 225 -26.81 -4.50 13.28
N CYS A 226 -25.54 -4.46 12.89
CA CYS A 226 -24.90 -5.47 12.05
C CYS A 226 -23.39 -5.55 12.27
N ASN A 227 -22.78 -6.67 11.86
CA ASN A 227 -21.34 -6.92 11.95
C ASN A 227 -20.82 -7.77 10.79
N LEU A 228 -19.51 -7.71 10.54
CA LEU A 228 -18.83 -8.50 9.50
C LEU A 228 -18.12 -9.71 10.10
N ARG A 229 -18.20 -10.86 9.40
CA ARG A 229 -17.49 -12.08 9.76
C ARG A 229 -17.00 -12.84 8.54
N ILE A 230 -15.76 -13.31 8.57
CA ILE A 230 -15.25 -14.25 7.59
C ILE A 230 -15.64 -15.67 7.97
N LYS A 231 -16.34 -16.38 7.08
CA LYS A 231 -16.71 -17.78 7.27
C LYS A 231 -16.98 -18.45 5.92
N TYR A 232 -16.47 -19.67 5.73
CA TYR A 232 -16.66 -20.47 4.51
C TYR A 232 -16.22 -19.74 3.23
N ASN A 233 -15.06 -19.05 3.28
CA ASN A 233 -14.52 -18.27 2.16
C ASN A 233 -15.48 -17.16 1.66
N GLN A 234 -16.27 -16.59 2.57
CA GLN A 234 -17.21 -15.51 2.30
C GLN A 234 -17.10 -14.44 3.38
N LEU A 235 -17.43 -13.20 2.99
CA LEU A 235 -17.70 -12.12 3.92
C LEU A 235 -19.18 -12.14 4.31
N LYS A 236 -19.49 -12.68 5.48
CA LYS A 236 -20.84 -12.66 6.04
C LYS A 236 -21.16 -11.30 6.65
N ILE A 237 -22.29 -10.77 6.24
CA ILE A 237 -22.89 -9.56 6.79
C ILE A 237 -23.97 -10.02 7.75
N CYS A 238 -23.64 -10.09 9.04
CA CYS A 238 -24.53 -10.52 10.10
C CYS A 238 -25.45 -9.37 10.50
N LEU A 239 -26.75 -9.60 10.43
CA LEU A 239 -27.81 -8.65 10.74
C LEU A 239 -28.38 -9.00 12.12
N ASP A 240 -27.98 -8.24 13.14
CA ASP A 240 -28.39 -8.49 14.52
C ASP A 240 -29.83 -7.98 14.74
N ASP A 241 -30.10 -6.71 14.40
CA ASP A 241 -31.43 -6.09 14.42
C ASP A 241 -31.48 -4.89 13.45
N ILE A 242 -32.05 -5.10 12.26
CA ILE A 242 -32.24 -4.07 11.22
C ILE A 242 -33.71 -3.70 11.16
N LEU A 243 -34.03 -2.41 11.30
CA LEU A 243 -35.39 -1.91 11.23
C LEU A 243 -35.92 -1.88 9.79
N SER A 244 -37.25 -1.85 9.65
CA SER A 244 -37.90 -1.68 8.34
C SER A 244 -37.50 -0.33 7.74
N ASN A 245 -37.14 -0.35 6.45
CA ASN A 245 -36.63 0.77 5.67
C ASN A 245 -35.32 1.38 6.19
N GLN A 246 -34.61 0.71 7.09
CA GLN A 246 -33.28 1.14 7.51
C GLN A 246 -32.25 0.84 6.42
N GLU A 247 -31.43 1.84 6.15
CA GLU A 247 -30.26 1.72 5.29
C GLU A 247 -28.98 1.56 6.12
N PHE A 248 -28.07 0.77 5.59
CA PHE A 248 -26.69 0.65 6.07
C PHE A 248 -25.76 0.40 4.88
N LYS A 249 -24.47 0.68 5.09
CA LYS A 249 -23.44 0.52 4.07
C LYS A 249 -22.46 -0.57 4.48
N VAL A 250 -22.01 -1.34 3.48
CA VAL A 250 -20.85 -2.23 3.59
C VAL A 250 -19.85 -1.73 2.57
N TYR A 251 -18.67 -1.27 2.99
CA TYR A 251 -17.79 -0.52 2.11
C TYR A 251 -16.33 -0.73 2.43
N LYS A 252 -15.46 -0.33 1.51
CA LYS A 252 -14.03 -0.17 1.77
C LYS A 252 -13.49 1.07 1.05
N HIS A 253 -12.35 1.55 1.52
CA HIS A 253 -11.69 2.70 0.92
C HIS A 253 -11.04 2.33 -0.43
N SER A 254 -11.22 3.22 -1.40
CA SER A 254 -10.43 3.29 -2.63
C SER A 254 -9.30 4.33 -2.50
N TYR A 255 -9.47 5.32 -1.64
CA TYR A 255 -8.51 6.39 -1.34
C TYR A 255 -8.62 6.80 0.12
N TYR A 256 -7.48 7.13 0.75
CA TYR A 256 -7.41 7.61 2.14
C TYR A 256 -7.02 9.09 2.14
N ARG A 257 -7.65 9.88 3.00
CA ARG A 257 -7.34 11.29 3.24
C ARG A 257 -6.59 11.46 4.56
N PRO A 258 -6.03 12.65 4.85
CA PRO A 258 -5.38 12.93 6.13
C PRO A 258 -6.19 12.53 7.36
N GLN A 259 -7.49 12.83 7.36
CA GLN A 259 -8.39 12.48 8.46
C GLN A 259 -8.63 10.97 8.67
N ASP A 260 -8.27 10.14 7.68
CA ASP A 260 -8.47 8.70 7.71
C ASP A 260 -7.21 7.97 8.25
N VAL A 261 -6.12 8.70 8.49
CA VAL A 261 -4.83 8.17 8.99
C VAL A 261 -4.47 8.85 10.31
N TYR A 262 -3.86 8.10 11.23
CA TYR A 262 -3.56 8.60 12.58
C TYR A 262 -2.38 9.59 12.62
N ASP A 263 -1.32 9.34 11.83
CA ASP A 263 -0.17 10.23 11.74
C ASP A 263 0.50 10.13 10.35
N CYS A 264 1.37 11.10 10.06
CA CYS A 264 2.10 11.20 8.80
C CYS A 264 3.60 10.90 8.94
N ARG A 265 4.03 10.16 9.97
CA ARG A 265 5.46 9.84 10.20
C ARG A 265 6.11 9.15 9.01
N TYR A 266 5.31 8.44 8.21
CA TYR A 266 5.73 7.69 7.03
C TYR A 266 5.28 8.32 5.71
N GLU A 267 4.94 9.62 5.72
CA GLU A 267 4.58 10.40 4.51
C GLU A 267 3.55 9.65 3.63
N PRO A 268 2.34 9.40 4.15
CA PRO A 268 1.32 8.66 3.43
C PRO A 268 0.91 9.40 2.16
N GLU A 269 1.18 8.79 1.02
CA GLU A 269 0.75 9.28 -0.30
C GLU A 269 0.03 8.16 -1.04
N PHE A 270 -1.15 8.44 -1.57
CA PHE A 270 -2.02 7.42 -2.17
C PHE A 270 -2.45 7.81 -3.60
N ALA A 271 -2.78 6.79 -4.38
CA ALA A 271 -3.59 6.95 -5.59
C ALA A 271 -4.82 6.04 -5.48
N ALA A 272 -5.93 6.45 -6.07
CA ALA A 272 -7.19 5.70 -5.97
C ALA A 272 -7.05 4.30 -6.57
N ILE A 273 -7.65 3.31 -5.91
CA ILE A 273 -7.77 1.95 -6.46
C ILE A 273 -8.83 1.91 -7.57
N LEU A 274 -9.96 2.59 -7.35
CA LEU A 274 -11.10 2.65 -8.26
C LEU A 274 -11.10 3.99 -9.00
N GLU A 275 -11.22 3.92 -10.32
CA GLU A 275 -11.19 5.06 -11.23
C GLU A 275 -12.50 5.13 -12.03
N PRO A 276 -12.87 6.30 -12.61
CA PRO A 276 -14.07 6.37 -13.44
C PRO A 276 -13.99 5.43 -14.66
N ASN A 277 -15.14 4.87 -15.01
CA ASN A 277 -15.37 3.79 -15.99
C ASN A 277 -14.90 2.40 -15.59
N ASP A 278 -14.17 2.20 -14.50
CA ASP A 278 -13.99 0.86 -13.93
C ASP A 278 -15.35 0.20 -13.67
N ILE A 279 -15.42 -1.13 -13.77
CA ILE A 279 -16.63 -1.88 -13.40
C ILE A 279 -16.44 -2.47 -12.01
N ILE A 280 -17.39 -2.21 -11.13
CA ILE A 280 -17.53 -2.92 -9.86
C ILE A 280 -18.52 -4.06 -10.08
N HIS A 281 -18.08 -5.29 -9.85
CA HIS A 281 -18.91 -6.49 -9.91
C HIS A 281 -18.98 -7.14 -8.53
N CYS A 282 -20.20 -7.50 -8.11
CA CYS A 282 -20.46 -8.08 -6.80
C CYS A 282 -21.44 -9.25 -6.93
N GLN A 283 -21.06 -10.40 -6.35
CA GLN A 283 -21.92 -11.56 -6.21
C GLN A 283 -22.23 -11.82 -4.74
N LEU A 284 -23.51 -11.98 -4.43
CA LEU A 284 -24.06 -12.16 -3.09
C LEU A 284 -24.74 -13.51 -2.93
N ASP A 285 -24.78 -13.99 -1.68
CA ASP A 285 -25.62 -15.10 -1.23
C ASP A 285 -26.65 -14.60 -0.22
N ASN A 286 -27.93 -14.86 -0.49
CA ASN A 286 -29.04 -14.55 0.41
C ASN A 286 -29.80 -15.83 0.77
N PRO A 287 -29.23 -16.72 1.60
CA PRO A 287 -29.75 -18.07 1.83
C PRO A 287 -31.14 -18.06 2.47
N GLU A 288 -31.45 -17.05 3.26
CA GLU A 288 -32.72 -16.92 3.99
C GLU A 288 -33.77 -16.10 3.21
N ASN A 289 -33.51 -15.78 1.93
CA ASN A 289 -34.39 -14.99 1.07
C ASN A 289 -34.86 -13.68 1.72
N LEU A 290 -33.92 -12.99 2.38
CA LEU A 290 -34.19 -11.73 3.08
C LEU A 290 -34.70 -10.66 2.10
N PRO A 291 -35.66 -9.81 2.52
CA PRO A 291 -36.24 -8.77 1.67
C PRO A 291 -35.33 -7.53 1.60
N LEU A 292 -34.14 -7.71 1.01
CA LEU A 292 -33.10 -6.69 0.88
C LEU A 292 -33.14 -6.05 -0.52
N GLU A 293 -33.07 -4.73 -0.56
CA GLU A 293 -32.76 -3.96 -1.76
C GLU A 293 -31.30 -3.48 -1.65
N ILE A 294 -30.52 -3.70 -2.71
CA ILE A 294 -29.08 -3.50 -2.71
C ILE A 294 -28.70 -2.67 -3.93
N ALA A 295 -27.80 -1.71 -3.72
CA ALA A 295 -27.15 -0.95 -4.80
C ALA A 295 -25.65 -0.94 -4.56
N ILE A 296 -24.86 -0.98 -5.63
CA ILE A 296 -23.42 -0.68 -5.54
C ILE A 296 -23.28 0.84 -5.51
N TYR A 297 -22.40 1.37 -4.68
CA TYR A 297 -22.13 2.79 -4.59
C TYR A 297 -20.63 3.12 -4.64
N ILE A 298 -20.37 4.38 -4.98
CA ILE A 298 -19.10 5.07 -4.80
C ILE A 298 -19.33 6.38 -4.06
N LYS A 299 -18.31 6.83 -3.34
CA LYS A 299 -18.26 8.16 -2.73
C LYS A 299 -17.16 8.96 -3.40
N GLY A 300 -17.53 10.06 -4.06
CA GLY A 300 -16.57 10.94 -4.71
C GLY A 300 -15.79 11.78 -3.70
N TYR A 301 -14.76 12.49 -4.17
CA TYR A 301 -13.91 13.32 -3.33
C TYR A 301 -14.67 14.42 -2.59
N SER A 302 -15.72 14.96 -3.22
CA SER A 302 -16.66 15.92 -2.61
C SER A 302 -17.42 15.38 -1.39
N GLY A 303 -17.36 14.07 -1.16
CA GLY A 303 -18.14 13.36 -0.14
C GLY A 303 -19.53 12.94 -0.60
N LYS A 304 -19.94 13.31 -1.82
CA LYS A 304 -21.22 12.91 -2.41
C LYS A 304 -21.22 11.43 -2.76
N ILE A 305 -22.34 10.77 -2.48
CA ILE A 305 -22.57 9.36 -2.80
C ILE A 305 -23.29 9.26 -4.15
N TYR A 306 -22.81 8.32 -4.97
CA TYR A 306 -23.40 7.95 -6.25
C TYR A 306 -23.58 6.44 -6.27
N HIS A 307 -24.72 5.94 -6.75
CA HIS A 307 -25.02 4.51 -6.68
C HIS A 307 -25.79 4.02 -7.91
N SER A 308 -25.75 2.71 -8.15
CA SER A 308 -26.61 2.03 -9.12
C SER A 308 -28.07 2.09 -8.68
N ASN A 309 -29.00 1.67 -9.56
CA ASN A 309 -30.36 1.42 -9.12
C ASN A 309 -30.38 0.33 -8.03
N PHE A 310 -31.28 0.48 -7.06
CA PHE A 310 -31.56 -0.58 -6.10
C PHE A 310 -32.19 -1.77 -6.82
N THR A 311 -31.68 -2.97 -6.52
CA THR A 311 -32.20 -4.24 -7.03
C THR A 311 -32.28 -5.27 -5.92
N ARG A 312 -33.02 -6.36 -6.16
CA ARG A 312 -32.99 -7.58 -5.35
C ARG A 312 -32.12 -8.68 -5.96
N ASP A 313 -31.53 -8.41 -7.13
CA ASP A 313 -30.63 -9.33 -7.80
C ASP A 313 -29.38 -9.57 -6.92
N LEU A 314 -28.87 -10.79 -7.00
CA LEU A 314 -27.69 -11.20 -6.23
C LEU A 314 -26.38 -11.04 -7.02
N ASN A 315 -26.47 -10.72 -8.31
CA ASN A 315 -25.33 -10.35 -9.14
C ASN A 315 -25.53 -8.89 -9.55
N LEU A 316 -24.66 -8.01 -9.06
CA LEU A 316 -24.73 -6.58 -9.27
C LEU A 316 -23.51 -6.12 -10.05
N GLU A 317 -23.73 -5.17 -10.94
CA GLU A 317 -22.68 -4.49 -11.69
C GLU A 317 -22.93 -2.98 -11.66
N TYR A 318 -21.87 -2.20 -11.49
CA TYR A 318 -21.93 -0.75 -11.58
C TYR A 318 -20.66 -0.18 -12.22
N GLN A 319 -20.86 0.66 -13.23
CA GLN A 319 -19.80 1.37 -13.94
C GLN A 319 -19.94 2.89 -13.69
N PRO A 320 -19.31 3.45 -12.65
CA PRO A 320 -19.40 4.88 -12.36
C PRO A 320 -18.61 5.72 -13.36
N THR A 321 -19.25 6.70 -14.00
CA THR A 321 -18.65 7.64 -14.96
C THR A 321 -18.45 9.05 -14.39
N ILE A 322 -18.59 9.21 -13.07
CA ILE A 322 -18.65 10.51 -12.40
C ILE A 322 -17.26 11.11 -12.27
N ASN A 323 -17.09 12.35 -12.72
CA ASN A 323 -15.83 13.09 -12.56
C ASN A 323 -15.74 13.80 -11.19
N ASP A 324 -15.81 13.03 -10.11
CA ASP A 324 -15.66 13.47 -8.71
C ASP A 324 -14.55 12.62 -8.06
N ILE A 325 -13.35 12.81 -8.58
CA ILE A 325 -12.16 11.98 -8.31
C ILE A 325 -11.21 12.67 -7.32
N PRO A 326 -10.37 11.90 -6.59
CA PRO A 326 -10.39 10.44 -6.49
C PRO A 326 -11.65 9.91 -5.79
N TYR A 327 -12.10 8.71 -6.16
CA TYR A 327 -13.16 8.03 -5.42
C TYR A 327 -12.64 7.56 -4.05
N LEU A 328 -13.27 8.04 -2.98
CA LEU A 328 -12.88 7.78 -1.59
C LEU A 328 -13.21 6.35 -1.15
N GLU A 329 -14.44 5.94 -1.44
CA GLU A 329 -15.01 4.67 -0.96
C GLU A 329 -15.85 4.03 -2.07
N TYR A 330 -15.98 2.71 -1.99
CA TYR A 330 -16.91 1.94 -2.82
C TYR A 330 -17.45 0.76 -2.02
N GLY A 331 -18.64 0.31 -2.37
CA GLY A 331 -19.30 -0.77 -1.62
C GLY A 331 -20.76 -0.95 -1.99
N LEU A 332 -21.54 -1.39 -1.01
CA LEU A 332 -22.96 -1.67 -1.11
C LEU A 332 -23.74 -0.74 -0.18
N ILE A 333 -24.84 -0.18 -0.68
CA ILE A 333 -25.92 0.38 0.14
C ILE A 333 -27.01 -0.67 0.19
N ILE A 334 -27.42 -1.04 1.39
CA ILE A 334 -28.43 -2.06 1.63
C ILE A 334 -29.59 -1.43 2.39
N ARG A 335 -30.80 -1.64 1.88
CA ARG A 335 -32.06 -1.27 2.52
C ARG A 335 -32.87 -2.53 2.81
N SER A 336 -33.32 -2.68 4.05
CA SER A 336 -34.25 -3.75 4.39
C SER A 336 -35.69 -3.29 4.25
N GLN A 337 -36.56 -4.03 3.57
CA GLN A 337 -37.98 -3.66 3.51
C GLN A 337 -38.73 -3.97 4.81
N ASN A 338 -38.33 -5.03 5.51
CA ASN A 338 -38.93 -5.46 6.77
C ASN A 338 -37.90 -5.43 7.91
N ARG A 339 -38.36 -5.57 9.16
CA ARG A 339 -37.41 -5.78 10.26
C ARG A 339 -36.74 -7.15 10.09
N ILE A 340 -35.42 -7.21 10.21
CA ILE A 340 -34.64 -8.46 10.15
C ILE A 340 -33.88 -8.59 11.46
N GLN A 341 -33.92 -9.79 12.06
CA GLN A 341 -33.21 -10.07 13.31
C GLN A 341 -32.44 -11.36 13.21
N ARG A 342 -31.22 -11.36 13.76
CA ARG A 342 -30.34 -12.54 13.91
C ARG A 342 -30.21 -13.36 12.62
N ASN A 343 -29.98 -12.68 11.51
CA ASN A 343 -29.88 -13.29 10.19
C ASN A 343 -28.58 -12.88 9.49
N TYR A 344 -28.33 -13.36 8.28
CA TYR A 344 -27.18 -12.95 7.48
C TYR A 344 -27.42 -13.11 5.99
N PHE A 345 -26.68 -12.34 5.22
CA PHE A 345 -26.36 -12.63 3.82
C PHE A 345 -24.84 -12.54 3.66
N ALA A 346 -24.30 -12.91 2.52
CA ALA A 346 -22.86 -12.95 2.33
C ALA A 346 -22.42 -12.38 0.99
N VAL A 347 -21.18 -11.89 0.94
CA VAL A 347 -20.48 -11.54 -0.29
C VAL A 347 -19.58 -12.70 -0.67
N ASN A 348 -19.79 -13.26 -1.87
CA ASN A 348 -18.97 -14.33 -2.42
C ASN A 348 -17.80 -13.79 -3.22
N GLN A 349 -18.08 -12.80 -4.05
CA GLN A 349 -17.13 -12.18 -4.94
C GLN A 349 -17.38 -10.68 -4.94
N PHE A 350 -16.30 -9.92 -4.85
CA PHE A 350 -16.34 -8.47 -5.00
C PHE A 350 -15.08 -8.08 -5.77
N GLU A 351 -15.23 -7.60 -6.99
CA GLU A 351 -14.09 -7.31 -7.86
C GLU A 351 -14.24 -5.99 -8.61
N ILE A 352 -13.10 -5.40 -8.93
CA ILE A 352 -12.98 -4.27 -9.83
C ILE A 352 -12.34 -4.77 -11.12
N ILE A 353 -13.06 -4.60 -12.23
CA ILE A 353 -12.53 -4.81 -13.57
C ILE A 353 -12.04 -3.46 -14.07
N LYS A 354 -10.72 -3.35 -14.24
CA LYS A 354 -10.05 -2.10 -14.61
C LYS A 354 -10.33 -1.76 -16.07
N GLN A 355 -10.83 -0.56 -16.31
CA GLN A 355 -10.97 0.03 -17.64
C GLN A 355 -11.15 1.56 -17.49
N PRO A 356 -10.16 2.22 -16.86
CA PRO A 356 -10.27 3.63 -16.54
C PRO A 356 -10.46 4.45 -17.81
N SER A 357 -11.37 5.41 -17.76
CA SER A 357 -11.57 6.40 -18.80
C SER A 357 -12.03 7.69 -18.14
N TYR A 358 -11.10 8.63 -17.99
CA TYR A 358 -11.36 9.87 -17.25
C TYR A 358 -10.40 10.98 -17.68
N GLN A 359 -10.71 12.18 -17.22
CA GLN A 359 -9.88 13.36 -17.42
C GLN A 359 -9.65 14.04 -16.07
N ILE A 360 -8.39 14.24 -15.73
CA ILE A 360 -7.94 15.05 -14.61
C ILE A 360 -7.87 16.49 -15.10
N ASP A 361 -8.64 17.37 -14.48
CA ASP A 361 -8.36 18.81 -14.51
C ASP A 361 -7.49 19.11 -13.29
N PHE A 362 -6.20 19.38 -13.52
CA PHE A 362 -5.24 19.52 -12.42
C PHE A 362 -5.57 20.70 -11.51
N SER A 363 -6.32 21.70 -12.00
CA SER A 363 -6.77 22.85 -11.19
C SER A 363 -7.84 22.51 -10.15
N THR A 364 -8.50 21.35 -10.31
CA THR A 364 -9.61 20.91 -9.44
C THR A 364 -9.17 19.99 -8.32
N LEU A 365 -7.91 19.55 -8.33
CA LEU A 365 -7.34 18.72 -7.28
C LEU A 365 -7.21 19.51 -5.97
N ALA A 366 -7.30 18.81 -4.85
CA ALA A 366 -7.20 19.40 -3.54
C ALA A 366 -5.78 19.25 -2.97
N ILE A 367 -5.33 20.26 -2.24
CA ILE A 367 -4.15 20.15 -1.38
C ILE A 367 -4.59 19.44 -0.08
N GLU A 368 -3.87 18.40 0.28
CA GLU A 368 -4.12 17.58 1.46
C GLU A 368 -3.04 17.87 2.51
N ASP A 369 -3.46 18.37 3.67
CA ASP A 369 -2.56 18.60 4.80
C ASP A 369 -2.49 17.35 5.66
N TRP A 370 -1.36 16.66 5.62
CA TRP A 370 -1.13 15.42 6.35
C TRP A 370 -0.56 15.64 7.76
N GLY A 371 -0.14 16.86 8.10
CA GLY A 371 0.49 17.18 9.39
C GLY A 371 2.02 17.21 9.31
N TYR A 372 2.68 16.92 10.45
CA TYR A 372 4.13 16.98 10.60
C TYR A 372 4.80 15.62 10.49
N ASP A 373 5.79 15.50 9.61
CA ASP A 373 6.63 14.31 9.52
C ASP A 373 7.53 14.13 10.75
N ILE A 374 8.34 13.06 10.76
CA ILE A 374 9.27 12.77 11.87
C ILE A 374 10.32 13.87 12.10
N GLY A 375 10.60 14.69 11.08
CA GLY A 375 11.49 15.84 11.12
C GLY A 375 10.81 17.16 11.50
N LEU A 376 9.53 17.11 11.91
CA LEU A 376 8.69 18.29 12.20
C LEU A 376 8.49 19.22 11.00
N LYS A 377 8.61 18.70 9.79
CA LYS A 377 8.29 19.43 8.56
C LYS A 377 6.84 19.14 8.18
N GLN A 378 6.12 20.18 7.77
CA GLN A 378 4.76 20.03 7.29
C GLN A 378 4.74 19.25 5.97
N HIS A 379 3.93 18.20 5.90
CA HIS A 379 3.73 17.37 4.72
C HIS A 379 2.41 17.71 4.03
N TYR A 380 2.51 18.17 2.79
CA TYR A 380 1.37 18.46 1.92
C TYR A 380 1.36 17.48 0.75
N GLY A 381 0.22 16.87 0.48
CA GLY A 381 -0.04 16.05 -0.71
C GLY A 381 -1.01 16.75 -1.66
N ILE A 382 -1.18 16.19 -2.87
CA ILE A 382 -2.22 16.58 -3.80
C ILE A 382 -3.12 15.37 -4.05
N SER A 383 -4.43 15.55 -3.92
CA SER A 383 -5.41 14.46 -3.99
C SER A 383 -5.22 13.57 -5.23
N GLY A 384 -4.96 12.28 -5.04
CA GLY A 384 -4.82 11.29 -6.11
C GLY A 384 -3.49 11.36 -6.90
N ILE A 385 -2.56 12.22 -6.49
CA ILE A 385 -1.22 12.35 -7.06
C ILE A 385 -0.18 11.98 -6.00
N ARG A 386 0.86 11.26 -6.44
CA ARG A 386 2.00 10.87 -5.61
C ARG A 386 3.26 11.51 -6.18
N ILE A 387 3.91 12.39 -5.41
CA ILE A 387 5.10 13.13 -5.85
C ILE A 387 6.33 12.35 -5.44
N HIS A 388 7.13 11.85 -6.40
CA HIS A 388 8.35 11.09 -6.09
C HIS A 388 9.57 11.95 -5.82
N ARG A 389 9.65 13.06 -6.53
CA ARG A 389 10.80 13.95 -6.50
C ARG A 389 10.31 15.37 -6.69
N GLY A 390 10.93 16.29 -5.97
CA GLY A 390 10.59 17.70 -6.03
C GLY A 390 9.22 17.98 -5.41
N THR A 391 8.50 18.94 -5.98
CA THR A 391 7.29 19.52 -5.41
C THR A 391 6.30 19.89 -6.49
N ALA A 392 5.02 19.87 -6.13
CA ALA A 392 3.96 20.44 -6.93
C ALA A 392 3.02 21.22 -6.01
N THR A 393 2.47 22.31 -6.52
CA THR A 393 1.58 23.20 -5.75
C THR A 393 0.35 23.55 -6.57
N ILE A 394 -0.70 23.99 -5.87
CA ILE A 394 -1.90 24.54 -6.51
C ILE A 394 -2.10 25.96 -5.99
N GLU A 395 -1.83 26.94 -6.84
CA GLU A 395 -1.93 28.36 -6.54
C GLU A 395 -2.95 29.03 -7.46
N GLU A 396 -3.95 29.72 -6.91
CA GLU A 396 -4.96 30.43 -7.71
C GLU A 396 -5.64 29.55 -8.78
N LYS A 397 -5.89 28.26 -8.46
CA LYS A 397 -6.40 27.24 -9.39
C LYS A 397 -5.44 26.93 -10.56
N ARG A 398 -4.14 27.02 -10.35
CA ARG A 398 -3.11 26.61 -11.30
C ARG A 398 -2.28 25.51 -10.65
N PHE A 399 -2.23 24.35 -11.29
CA PHE A 399 -1.32 23.29 -10.88
C PHE A 399 0.07 23.58 -11.42
N LEU A 400 1.04 23.72 -10.53
CA LEU A 400 2.41 24.07 -10.83
C LEU A 400 3.30 22.87 -10.47
N LEU A 401 4.00 22.33 -11.46
CA LEU A 401 5.00 21.30 -11.27
C LEU A 401 6.38 21.94 -11.27
N ASP A 402 7.04 21.97 -10.10
CA ASP A 402 8.31 22.70 -9.94
C ASP A 402 9.42 22.05 -10.78
N SER A 403 10.50 22.80 -11.01
CA SER A 403 11.70 22.32 -11.71
C SER A 403 12.20 20.99 -11.14
N HIS A 404 12.59 20.06 -12.01
CA HIS A 404 13.14 18.75 -11.62
C HIS A 404 12.18 17.84 -10.82
N SER A 405 10.89 18.13 -10.83
CA SER A 405 9.86 17.38 -10.10
C SER A 405 9.22 16.27 -10.93
N GLU A 406 8.76 15.22 -10.27
CA GLU A 406 8.09 14.09 -10.91
C GLU A 406 6.97 13.52 -10.04
N PHE A 407 5.87 13.13 -10.67
CA PHE A 407 4.76 12.48 -9.99
C PHE A 407 4.13 11.38 -10.83
N ASN A 408 3.50 10.42 -10.16
CA ASN A 408 2.73 9.35 -10.80
C ASN A 408 1.26 9.37 -10.34
N PHE A 409 0.41 8.84 -11.21
CA PHE A 409 -1.04 8.80 -10.98
C PHE A 409 -1.66 7.70 -11.87
N SER A 410 -1.77 6.49 -11.32
CA SER A 410 -2.61 5.37 -11.83
C SER A 410 -2.18 4.04 -11.21
N GLY A 411 -3.01 3.01 -11.39
CA GLY A 411 -2.66 1.62 -11.13
C GLY A 411 -1.60 1.03 -12.09
N PRO A 412 -0.67 0.17 -11.62
CA PRO A 412 0.31 -0.53 -12.46
C PRO A 412 -0.29 -1.69 -13.24
N ASP A 413 -1.53 -2.06 -12.95
CA ASP A 413 -2.17 -3.27 -13.47
C ASP A 413 -3.07 -2.98 -14.69
N VAL A 414 -2.98 -1.75 -15.24
CA VAL A 414 -3.78 -1.30 -16.40
C VAL A 414 -2.88 -1.03 -17.59
N SER A 415 -3.32 -1.48 -18.76
CA SER A 415 -2.66 -1.15 -20.01
C SER A 415 -3.22 0.16 -20.57
N ILE A 416 -2.46 1.26 -20.44
CA ILE A 416 -2.88 2.58 -20.96
C ILE A 416 -2.72 2.62 -22.47
N HIS A 417 -3.86 2.62 -23.18
CA HIS A 417 -3.87 2.62 -24.65
C HIS A 417 -4.06 4.02 -25.23
N ARG A 418 -4.54 4.99 -24.43
CA ARG A 418 -4.56 6.41 -24.80
C ARG A 418 -4.24 7.28 -23.59
N MET A 419 -3.37 8.26 -23.80
CA MET A 419 -3.06 9.29 -22.81
C MET A 419 -2.89 10.62 -23.52
N SER A 420 -3.42 11.71 -22.97
CA SER A 420 -3.11 13.07 -23.42
C SER A 420 -2.74 13.97 -22.25
N LEU A 421 -1.86 14.93 -22.50
CA LEU A 421 -1.40 15.91 -21.51
C LEU A 421 -1.38 17.29 -22.17
N GLU A 422 -1.88 18.28 -21.44
CA GLU A 422 -1.91 19.68 -21.85
C GLU A 422 -1.28 20.56 -20.76
N TRP A 423 -0.56 21.59 -21.16
CA TRP A 423 0.12 22.55 -20.27
C TRP A 423 0.12 23.96 -20.88
N MET A 424 0.46 24.95 -20.07
CA MET A 424 0.61 26.33 -20.54
C MET A 424 1.84 26.50 -21.44
N PRO A 425 1.72 27.16 -22.61
CA PRO A 425 2.85 27.40 -23.50
C PRO A 425 4.01 28.12 -22.78
N GLN A 426 5.23 27.62 -22.97
CA GLN A 426 6.48 28.18 -22.46
C GLN A 426 7.65 27.78 -23.38
N ASP A 427 8.71 28.59 -23.42
CA ASP A 427 9.82 28.39 -24.36
C ASP A 427 10.83 27.31 -23.89
N ASN A 428 11.16 27.28 -22.60
CA ASN A 428 12.20 26.40 -22.03
C ASN A 428 11.63 25.10 -21.44
N ILE A 429 10.79 24.39 -22.19
CA ILE A 429 10.15 23.17 -21.69
C ILE A 429 11.03 21.93 -21.88
N HIS A 430 11.24 21.19 -20.80
CA HIS A 430 11.78 19.84 -20.80
C HIS A 430 10.84 18.92 -20.01
N LEU A 431 9.88 18.30 -20.70
CA LEU A 431 8.77 17.58 -20.09
C LEU A 431 8.66 16.16 -20.64
N HIS A 432 8.48 15.18 -19.76
CA HIS A 432 8.25 13.79 -20.14
C HIS A 432 6.85 13.35 -19.74
N MET A 433 6.08 12.89 -20.72
CA MET A 433 4.86 12.12 -20.49
C MET A 433 5.22 10.64 -20.54
N CYS A 434 5.33 10.02 -19.36
CA CYS A 434 5.77 8.64 -19.22
C CYS A 434 4.62 7.64 -19.32
N TYR A 435 4.87 6.56 -20.06
CA TYR A 435 4.01 5.39 -20.21
C TYR A 435 4.88 4.14 -20.01
N GLN A 436 4.28 2.98 -19.68
CA GLN A 436 5.09 1.82 -19.28
C GLN A 436 6.00 2.13 -18.10
N TRP A 437 5.51 2.93 -17.15
CA TRP A 437 6.26 3.31 -15.96
C TRP A 437 6.13 2.22 -14.89
N HIS A 438 7.24 1.55 -14.60
CA HIS A 438 7.34 0.47 -13.61
C HIS A 438 8.14 0.88 -12.36
N GLY A 439 8.26 2.18 -12.14
CA GLY A 439 9.13 2.80 -11.14
C GLY A 439 10.11 3.79 -11.77
N CYS A 440 10.83 4.53 -10.93
CA CYS A 440 11.72 5.61 -11.37
C CYS A 440 12.90 5.16 -12.27
N TYR A 441 13.17 3.85 -12.37
CA TYR A 441 14.31 3.32 -13.13
C TYR A 441 13.95 2.65 -14.46
N ASP A 442 12.67 2.32 -14.68
CA ASP A 442 12.22 1.61 -15.87
C ASP A 442 10.93 2.25 -16.40
N TYR A 443 11.07 3.02 -17.48
CA TYR A 443 9.95 3.69 -18.14
C TYR A 443 10.23 4.01 -19.61
N GLN A 444 9.16 4.23 -20.36
CA GLN A 444 9.20 4.91 -21.65
C GLN A 444 8.52 6.28 -21.54
N SER A 445 8.88 7.21 -22.42
CA SER A 445 8.21 8.51 -22.46
C SER A 445 8.23 9.13 -23.85
N VAL A 446 7.24 9.99 -24.08
CA VAL A 446 7.35 11.06 -25.08
C VAL A 446 7.93 12.26 -24.35
N GLY A 447 9.21 12.55 -24.61
CA GLY A 447 9.93 13.68 -24.02
C GLY A 447 9.94 14.87 -24.98
N ILE A 448 9.72 16.06 -24.44
CA ILE A 448 9.90 17.33 -25.15
C ILE A 448 11.13 18.00 -24.56
N ASP A 449 11.98 18.54 -25.42
CA ASP A 449 13.07 19.44 -25.05
C ASP A 449 13.02 20.63 -26.03
N HIS A 450 12.53 21.76 -25.52
CA HIS A 450 12.12 22.95 -26.27
C HIS A 450 11.13 22.58 -27.38
N HIS A 451 11.56 22.65 -28.64
CA HIS A 451 10.74 22.27 -29.80
C HIS A 451 11.00 20.84 -30.30
N ASN A 452 11.97 20.13 -29.73
CA ASN A 452 12.31 18.77 -30.13
C ASN A 452 11.45 17.76 -29.37
N VAL A 453 10.98 16.74 -30.07
CA VAL A 453 10.22 15.63 -29.48
C VAL A 453 11.02 14.35 -29.61
N TYR A 454 11.13 13.60 -28.52
CA TYR A 454 11.88 12.36 -28.42
C TYR A 454 11.01 11.22 -27.90
N LEU A 455 11.28 10.00 -28.39
CA LEU A 455 10.99 8.80 -27.63
C LEU A 455 12.18 8.55 -26.71
N THR A 456 11.90 8.50 -25.41
CA THR A 456 12.90 8.19 -24.39
C THR A 456 12.59 6.83 -23.79
N ARG A 457 13.64 6.02 -23.59
CA ARG A 457 13.57 4.78 -22.82
C ARG A 457 14.62 4.84 -21.72
N ASN A 458 14.17 4.71 -20.49
CA ASN A 458 15.02 4.46 -19.34
C ASN A 458 14.91 2.98 -18.96
N GLN A 459 16.05 2.29 -18.90
CA GLN A 459 16.11 0.92 -18.42
C GLN A 459 17.25 0.79 -17.42
N ASN A 460 16.90 0.58 -16.16
CA ASN A 460 17.84 0.56 -15.04
C ASN A 460 18.85 1.73 -15.08
N ARG A 461 18.33 2.97 -15.14
CA ARG A 461 19.09 4.23 -15.21
C ARG A 461 19.89 4.46 -16.51
N LYS A 462 19.78 3.58 -17.51
CA LYS A 462 20.37 3.80 -18.83
C LYS A 462 19.33 4.46 -19.73
N VAL A 463 19.53 5.74 -20.02
CA VAL A 463 18.62 6.54 -20.83
C VAL A 463 19.06 6.52 -22.30
N THR A 464 18.10 6.23 -23.17
CA THR A 464 18.27 6.35 -24.63
C THR A 464 17.19 7.27 -25.19
N ARG A 465 17.56 8.18 -26.09
CA ARG A 465 16.66 9.16 -26.71
C ARG A 465 16.70 9.01 -28.23
N LYS A 466 15.53 8.92 -28.86
CA LYS A 466 15.37 8.92 -30.32
C LYS A 466 14.48 10.08 -30.73
N ARG A 467 15.04 11.05 -31.46
CA ARG A 467 14.28 12.21 -31.95
C ARG A 467 13.21 11.75 -32.96
N ILE A 468 11.99 12.26 -32.80
CA ILE A 468 10.84 12.02 -33.66
C ILE A 468 10.68 13.17 -34.64
N THR A 469 10.63 14.40 -34.10
CA THR A 469 10.41 15.62 -34.87
C THR A 469 10.99 16.83 -34.14
N CYS A 470 11.04 17.97 -34.84
CA CYS A 470 11.23 19.29 -34.26
C CYS A 470 10.09 20.16 -34.78
N MET A 471 9.36 20.80 -33.87
CA MET A 471 8.22 21.66 -34.19
C MET A 471 8.70 23.08 -34.49
N ASN A 472 7.97 23.83 -35.31
CA ASN A 472 8.23 25.25 -35.57
C ASN A 472 7.45 26.17 -34.62
N GLU A 473 6.55 25.59 -33.84
CA GLU A 473 5.65 26.25 -32.90
C GLU A 473 5.92 25.73 -31.48
N MET A 474 5.49 26.51 -30.48
CA MET A 474 5.49 26.04 -29.10
C MET A 474 4.61 24.81 -28.96
N ILE A 475 5.10 23.81 -28.23
CA ILE A 475 4.34 22.59 -27.97
C ILE A 475 3.54 22.81 -26.69
N THR A 476 2.24 22.56 -26.74
CA THR A 476 1.31 22.76 -25.61
C THR A 476 0.53 21.50 -25.26
N SER A 477 0.56 20.49 -26.14
CA SER A 477 -0.08 19.22 -25.89
C SER A 477 0.62 18.04 -26.55
N ILE A 478 0.57 16.90 -25.86
CA ILE A 478 0.93 15.58 -26.40
C ILE A 478 -0.25 14.64 -26.20
N SER A 479 -0.47 13.75 -27.15
CA SER A 479 -1.20 12.51 -26.88
C SER A 479 -0.54 11.29 -27.51
N ILE A 480 -0.79 10.14 -26.91
CA ILE A 480 -0.40 8.82 -27.40
C ILE A 480 -1.70 8.05 -27.68
N ASP A 481 -1.75 7.36 -28.83
CA ASP A 481 -2.85 6.47 -29.19
C ASP A 481 -2.25 5.14 -29.69
N TYR A 482 -2.31 4.12 -28.83
CA TYR A 482 -1.77 2.78 -29.11
C TYR A 482 -2.47 2.12 -30.30
N GLN A 483 -3.79 2.24 -30.40
CA GLN A 483 -4.57 1.62 -31.47
C GLN A 483 -4.16 2.20 -32.84
N LYS A 484 -3.83 3.49 -32.88
CA LYS A 484 -3.36 4.17 -34.09
C LYS A 484 -1.86 4.10 -34.30
N GLN A 485 -1.11 3.51 -33.35
CA GLN A 485 0.35 3.44 -33.35
C GLN A 485 0.97 4.82 -33.66
N ALA A 486 0.53 5.82 -32.90
CA ALA A 486 0.86 7.21 -33.18
C ALA A 486 0.92 8.05 -31.92
N ILE A 487 1.69 9.12 -32.00
CA ILE A 487 1.60 10.26 -31.09
C ILE A 487 1.07 11.47 -31.84
N TYR A 488 0.49 12.40 -31.10
CA TYR A 488 0.03 13.68 -31.62
C TYR A 488 0.69 14.79 -30.82
N ILE A 489 1.30 15.74 -31.53
CA ILE A 489 1.94 16.93 -30.95
C ILE A 489 1.17 18.13 -31.49
N ASN A 490 0.51 18.91 -30.63
CA ASN A 490 -0.43 19.95 -31.07
C ASN A 490 -1.40 19.45 -32.16
N SER A 491 -1.95 18.25 -31.99
CA SER A 491 -2.80 17.54 -32.96
C SER A 491 -2.13 17.06 -34.27
N GLN A 492 -0.85 17.37 -34.52
CA GLN A 492 -0.11 16.82 -35.67
C GLN A 492 0.29 15.37 -35.40
N LYS A 493 -0.04 14.46 -36.32
CA LYS A 493 0.16 13.02 -36.15
C LYS A 493 1.56 12.57 -36.57
N PHE A 494 2.23 11.82 -35.70
CA PHE A 494 3.50 11.15 -35.98
C PHE A 494 3.34 9.64 -35.71
N LYS A 495 3.63 8.81 -36.73
CA LYS A 495 3.57 7.35 -36.58
C LYS A 495 4.79 6.85 -35.80
N ILE A 496 4.54 5.99 -34.83
CA ILE A 496 5.57 5.33 -34.03
C ILE A 496 5.18 3.86 -33.80
N SER A 497 6.09 3.06 -33.25
CA SER A 497 5.75 1.72 -32.78
C SER A 497 5.64 1.76 -31.25
N LEU A 498 4.50 1.31 -30.75
CA LEU A 498 4.19 1.21 -29.34
C LEU A 498 3.88 -0.24 -29.00
N THR A 499 4.26 -0.66 -27.80
CA THR A 499 3.84 -1.91 -27.18
C THR A 499 2.90 -1.57 -26.03
N LEU A 500 1.87 -2.38 -25.83
CA LEU A 500 0.93 -2.21 -24.73
C LEU A 500 1.32 -3.18 -23.62
N GLU A 501 1.66 -2.63 -22.46
CA GLU A 501 1.97 -3.42 -21.25
C GLU A 501 1.30 -2.76 -20.04
N PRO A 502 0.80 -3.54 -19.07
CA PRO A 502 0.26 -3.02 -17.83
C PRO A 502 1.29 -2.17 -17.09
N SER A 503 0.94 -0.93 -16.76
CA SER A 503 1.89 0.00 -16.12
C SER A 503 1.23 1.24 -15.54
N CYS A 504 1.96 1.95 -14.69
CA CYS A 504 1.57 3.28 -14.27
C CYS A 504 1.90 4.31 -15.37
N VAL A 505 1.37 5.52 -15.20
CA VAL A 505 1.82 6.72 -15.90
C VAL A 505 2.44 7.71 -14.93
N ALA A 506 3.36 8.53 -15.45
CA ALA A 506 4.03 9.57 -14.68
C ALA A 506 4.31 10.79 -15.55
N ILE A 507 4.48 11.94 -14.90
CA ILE A 507 4.90 13.18 -15.55
C ILE A 507 6.19 13.62 -14.87
N ILE A 508 7.21 13.93 -15.67
CA ILE A 508 8.51 14.41 -15.20
C ILE A 508 8.77 15.78 -15.81
N ASN A 509 8.97 16.78 -14.95
CA ASN A 509 9.53 18.06 -15.35
C ASN A 509 11.06 17.98 -15.17
N GLU A 510 11.81 17.96 -16.27
CA GLU A 510 13.27 18.08 -16.29
C GLU A 510 13.72 19.51 -16.69
N SER A 511 12.78 20.47 -16.72
CA SER A 511 13.08 21.88 -16.99
C SER A 511 13.68 22.53 -15.75
N ASP A 512 14.45 23.59 -15.97
CA ASP A 512 14.93 24.46 -14.90
C ASP A 512 13.85 25.46 -14.40
N GLU A 513 12.66 25.40 -15.00
CA GLU A 513 11.50 26.25 -14.70
C GLU A 513 10.28 25.41 -14.29
N THR A 514 9.32 26.06 -13.63
CA THR A 514 8.06 25.47 -13.19
C THR A 514 7.08 25.38 -14.36
N ILE A 515 6.40 24.24 -14.51
CA ILE A 515 5.41 24.03 -15.58
C ILE A 515 3.99 24.08 -15.01
N GLN A 516 3.13 24.89 -15.63
CA GLN A 516 1.70 24.83 -15.33
C GLN A 516 1.02 23.74 -16.16
N LEU A 517 0.62 22.64 -15.53
CA LEU A 517 -0.18 21.58 -16.16
C LEU A 517 -1.67 21.94 -16.13
N LEU A 518 -2.39 21.63 -17.21
CA LEU A 518 -3.81 21.98 -17.37
C LEU A 518 -4.69 20.76 -17.16
N ASN A 519 -4.55 19.75 -18.01
CA ASN A 519 -5.33 18.54 -17.91
C ASN A 519 -4.57 17.31 -18.41
N CYS A 520 -5.01 16.14 -17.96
CA CYS A 520 -4.57 14.86 -18.48
C CYS A 520 -5.77 13.94 -18.69
N ARG A 521 -5.86 13.31 -19.86
CA ARG A 521 -6.85 12.28 -20.16
C ARG A 521 -6.19 10.92 -20.18
N ILE A 522 -6.81 9.93 -19.55
CA ILE A 522 -6.34 8.55 -19.49
C ILE A 522 -7.46 7.62 -19.98
N GLU A 523 -7.11 6.68 -20.86
CA GLU A 523 -7.95 5.55 -21.23
C GLU A 523 -7.11 4.25 -21.21
N GLY A 524 -7.56 3.27 -20.43
CA GLY A 524 -6.89 1.99 -20.23
C GLY A 524 -7.82 0.80 -20.25
N LYS A 525 -7.24 -0.41 -20.36
CA LYS A 525 -7.94 -1.70 -20.33
C LYS A 525 -7.11 -2.78 -19.65
#